data_AF-A0A9Q9ICX2-F1
#
_entry.id   AF-A0A9Q9ICX2-F1
#
_cell.length_a   1.000
_cell.length_b   1.000
_cell.length_c   1.000
_cell.angle_alpha   90.00
_cell.angle_beta   90.00
_cell.angle_gamma   90.00
#
_symmetry.space_group_name_H-M   'P 1'
#
loop_
_entity.id
_entity.type
_entity.pdbx_description
1 polymer ?
#
loop_
_entity_poly.entity_id
_entity_poly.type
_entity_poly.pdbx_seq_one_letter_code
_entity_poly.pdbx_strand_id
1 'polypeptide(L)'
;MNEDDFRVSLRDALDSATPPPPMSPAVAVSTGRRAVRRRNLLAGGAAVAVTAVVAAVAVAVAGGGLGTAAPQQVGAPGGTPTPGGTAPAPVPTDKPVWPTQPNGEPQQDRTARAGTKYDLGQQLMTDLLAVVPAGYTALDNPGTDQLVASRMAQAQFENKVGDRDAWSYLASTQLGKDGGVGQLLVTVYEPGLITVTGDACAVAGAFWTAPASCRLVTTGTGVTVGLATGTKGDFDQWAAYRHADGTVVFVAQQKDDDRPGGGDKPLAALPLTEDRLAALVADERFHIKAS
;
A
#
# COMPACT_ATOMS: atom_id res chain seq x y z
N MET A 1 -7.60 15.27 -45.67
CA MET A 1 -7.24 13.87 -45.40
C MET A 1 -8.53 13.08 -45.41
N ASN A 2 -8.68 12.16 -46.36
CA ASN A 2 -9.89 11.35 -46.49
C ASN A 2 -9.75 10.04 -45.69
N GLU A 3 -10.83 9.26 -45.61
CA GLU A 3 -10.87 8.01 -44.84
C GLU A 3 -9.86 6.96 -45.35
N ASP A 4 -9.56 6.99 -46.65
CA ASP A 4 -8.58 6.10 -47.26
C ASP A 4 -7.14 6.48 -46.87
N ASP A 5 -6.81 7.76 -46.81
CA ASP A 5 -5.52 8.25 -46.30
C ASP A 5 -5.30 7.84 -44.84
N PHE A 6 -6.35 7.93 -44.01
CA PHE A 6 -6.28 7.51 -42.60
C PHE A 6 -6.05 6.00 -42.49
N ARG A 7 -6.78 5.19 -43.26
CA ARG A 7 -6.62 3.73 -43.26
C ARG A 7 -5.23 3.28 -43.72
N VAL A 8 -4.65 3.96 -44.71
CA VAL A 8 -3.29 3.67 -45.18
C VAL A 8 -2.29 4.06 -44.09
N SER A 9 -2.41 5.25 -43.50
CA SER A 9 -1.50 5.68 -42.43
C SER A 9 -1.55 4.78 -41.18
N LEU A 10 -2.74 4.26 -40.83
CA LEU A 10 -2.90 3.35 -39.70
C LEU A 10 -2.27 1.97 -39.97
N ARG A 11 -2.39 1.44 -41.20
CA ARG A 11 -1.75 0.17 -41.57
C ARG A 11 -0.23 0.30 -41.59
N ASP A 12 0.29 1.39 -42.14
CA ASP A 12 1.74 1.66 -42.19
C ASP A 12 2.35 1.86 -40.79
N ALA A 13 1.60 2.48 -39.87
CA ALA A 13 1.98 2.61 -38.47
C ALA A 13 1.97 1.25 -37.72
N LEU A 14 1.08 0.32 -38.09
CA LEU A 14 1.04 -1.02 -37.49
C LEU A 14 2.12 -1.95 -38.06
N ASP A 15 2.46 -1.81 -39.34
CA ASP A 15 3.52 -2.61 -39.99
C ASP A 15 4.93 -2.16 -39.57
N SER A 16 5.10 -0.89 -39.19
CA SER A 16 6.35 -0.34 -38.67
C SER A 16 6.56 -0.57 -37.17
N ALA A 17 5.54 -1.07 -36.45
CA ALA A 17 5.67 -1.42 -35.05
C ALA A 17 6.50 -2.70 -34.91
N THR A 18 7.69 -2.58 -34.34
CA THR A 18 8.52 -3.75 -34.01
C THR A 18 7.73 -4.61 -33.02
N PRO A 19 7.45 -5.90 -33.33
CA PRO A 19 6.67 -6.73 -32.42
C PRO A 19 7.37 -6.77 -31.06
N PRO A 20 6.62 -6.63 -29.95
CA PRO A 20 7.23 -6.63 -28.64
C PRO A 20 8.00 -7.94 -28.47
N PRO A 21 9.21 -7.90 -27.89
CA PRO A 21 10.02 -9.10 -27.70
C PRO A 21 9.18 -10.15 -26.96
N PRO A 22 9.21 -11.42 -27.37
CA PRO A 22 8.38 -12.44 -26.77
C PRO A 22 8.71 -12.56 -25.29
N MET A 23 7.82 -12.06 -24.43
CA MET A 23 7.96 -12.25 -23.00
C MET A 23 7.75 -13.73 -22.71
N SER A 24 8.82 -14.43 -22.35
CA SER A 24 8.72 -15.78 -21.84
C SER A 24 7.92 -15.76 -20.54
N PRO A 25 6.75 -16.41 -20.47
CA PRO A 25 5.93 -16.44 -19.26
C PRO A 25 6.72 -17.07 -18.10
N ALA A 26 7.67 -17.96 -18.38
CA ALA A 26 8.57 -18.53 -17.39
C ALA A 26 9.50 -17.48 -16.77
N VAL A 27 10.01 -16.52 -17.56
CA VAL A 27 10.84 -15.43 -17.07
C VAL A 27 10.01 -14.51 -16.18
N ALA A 28 8.82 -14.08 -16.63
CA ALA A 28 7.92 -13.22 -15.85
C ALA A 28 7.47 -13.85 -14.52
N VAL A 29 7.14 -15.15 -14.52
CA VAL A 29 6.79 -15.89 -13.30
C VAL A 29 8.01 -16.06 -12.39
N SER A 30 9.22 -16.24 -12.94
CA SER A 30 10.44 -16.38 -12.15
C SER A 30 10.87 -15.06 -11.48
N THR A 31 10.74 -13.91 -12.16
CA THR A 31 10.96 -12.58 -11.57
C THR A 31 9.92 -12.29 -10.50
N GLY A 32 8.65 -12.62 -10.74
CA GLY A 32 7.58 -12.51 -9.75
C GLY A 32 7.87 -13.34 -8.49
N ARG A 33 8.23 -14.63 -8.65
CA ARG A 33 8.59 -15.51 -7.51
C ARG A 33 9.82 -15.03 -6.74
N ARG A 34 10.79 -14.42 -7.43
CA ARG A 34 12.01 -13.87 -6.79
C ARG A 34 11.71 -12.59 -5.99
N ALA A 35 10.78 -11.76 -6.45
CA ALA A 35 10.31 -10.58 -5.73
C ALA A 35 9.51 -10.96 -4.47
N VAL A 36 8.63 -11.96 -4.55
CA VAL A 36 7.85 -12.46 -3.39
C VAL A 36 8.77 -13.13 -2.35
N ARG A 37 9.77 -13.91 -2.77
CA ARG A 37 10.74 -14.50 -1.82
C ARG A 37 11.59 -13.47 -1.09
N ARG A 38 11.92 -12.34 -1.72
CA ARG A 38 12.63 -11.23 -1.05
C ARG A 38 11.75 -10.54 0.00
N ARG A 39 10.44 -10.40 -0.27
CA ARG A 39 9.49 -9.84 0.70
C ARG A 39 9.30 -10.75 1.92
N ASN A 40 9.25 -12.07 1.75
CA ASN A 40 9.09 -13.00 2.86
C ASN A 40 10.34 -13.17 3.74
N LEU A 41 11.53 -12.86 3.22
CA LEU A 41 12.78 -12.89 4.01
C LEU A 41 13.01 -11.61 4.83
N LEU A 42 12.29 -10.53 4.56
CA LEU A 42 12.36 -9.27 5.33
C LEU A 42 11.15 -9.08 6.27
N ALA A 43 10.13 -9.93 6.16
CA ALA A 43 8.98 -10.00 7.08
C ALA A 43 9.07 -11.15 8.11
N GLY A 44 10.18 -11.90 8.12
CA GLY A 44 10.42 -13.02 9.03
C GLY A 44 11.72 -12.85 9.81
N GLY A 45 11.70 -12.03 10.87
CA GLY A 45 12.86 -11.80 11.71
C GLY A 45 12.51 -11.38 13.13
N ALA A 46 12.05 -12.33 13.95
CA ALA A 46 12.19 -12.30 15.43
C ALA A 46 11.76 -13.63 16.06
N ALA A 47 12.56 -14.69 15.92
CA ALA A 47 12.60 -15.75 16.92
C ALA A 47 13.76 -15.43 17.87
N VAL A 48 13.51 -14.54 18.84
CA VAL A 48 14.49 -14.19 19.86
C VAL A 48 14.50 -15.32 20.90
N ALA A 49 15.65 -15.99 20.98
CA ALA A 49 16.02 -16.87 22.08
C ALA A 49 15.92 -16.10 23.41
N VAL A 50 15.08 -16.56 24.32
CA VAL A 50 15.02 -16.04 25.68
C VAL A 50 16.11 -16.73 26.50
N THR A 51 17.29 -16.12 26.57
CA THR A 51 18.24 -16.32 27.68
C THR A 51 17.71 -15.59 28.90
N ALA A 52 17.12 -16.33 29.84
CA ALA A 52 16.84 -15.83 31.19
C ALA A 52 18.11 -15.95 32.04
N VAL A 53 18.72 -14.82 32.37
CA VAL A 53 19.71 -14.68 33.45
C VAL A 53 18.93 -14.35 34.72
N VAL A 54 18.83 -15.31 35.65
CA VAL A 54 18.61 -15.02 37.08
C VAL A 54 19.68 -15.76 37.85
N ALA A 55 20.40 -15.01 38.67
CA ALA A 55 21.53 -15.46 39.47
C ALA A 55 21.08 -16.22 40.73
N ALA A 56 21.85 -17.27 41.03
CA ALA A 56 22.27 -17.81 42.33
C ALA A 56 21.21 -18.17 43.41
N VAL A 57 21.14 -19.46 43.77
CA VAL A 57 21.66 -20.04 45.04
C VAL A 57 21.92 -21.56 44.82
N ALA A 58 23.00 -22.05 45.41
CA ALA A 58 23.64 -23.37 45.27
C ALA A 58 22.85 -24.56 45.84
N VAL A 59 23.13 -25.79 45.34
CA VAL A 59 23.79 -26.93 46.03
C VAL A 59 24.02 -28.09 45.03
N ALA A 60 25.17 -28.76 45.18
CA ALA A 60 25.77 -29.88 44.42
C ALA A 60 24.87 -31.14 44.28
N VAL A 61 25.11 -32.16 43.43
CA VAL A 61 26.24 -33.12 43.44
C VAL A 61 26.17 -34.05 42.19
N ALA A 62 27.33 -34.26 41.56
CA ALA A 62 27.90 -35.42 40.84
C ALA A 62 27.23 -36.17 39.66
N GLY A 63 28.08 -36.39 38.64
CA GLY A 63 28.19 -37.63 37.84
C GLY A 63 27.48 -37.58 36.48
N GLY A 64 28.10 -37.74 35.30
CA GLY A 64 29.45 -38.16 34.94
C GLY A 64 29.52 -38.42 33.41
N GLY A 65 30.75 -38.41 32.86
CA GLY A 65 31.14 -38.89 31.51
C GLY A 65 30.98 -37.89 30.36
N LEU A 66 32.00 -37.14 29.90
CA LEU A 66 33.20 -37.56 29.12
C LEU A 66 32.82 -38.36 27.85
N GLY A 67 33.20 -38.04 26.62
CA GLY A 67 34.15 -37.07 26.04
C GLY A 67 33.87 -36.89 24.53
N THR A 68 34.23 -35.73 23.95
CA THR A 68 35.42 -35.49 23.09
C THR A 68 35.28 -35.86 21.61
N ALA A 69 35.13 -34.81 20.80
CA ALA A 69 35.85 -34.45 19.57
C ALA A 69 36.12 -35.51 18.45
N ALA A 70 35.48 -35.27 17.28
CA ALA A 70 35.97 -35.20 15.87
C ALA A 70 36.99 -36.24 15.32
N PRO A 71 37.12 -36.50 13.98
CA PRO A 71 36.72 -35.67 12.82
C PRO A 71 36.14 -36.43 11.60
N GLN A 72 35.98 -35.69 10.49
CA GLN A 72 35.50 -36.07 9.14
C GLN A 72 36.10 -37.37 8.55
N GLN A 73 35.28 -38.11 7.79
CA GLN A 73 35.73 -38.89 6.63
C GLN A 73 34.70 -38.89 5.49
N VAL A 74 35.23 -38.71 4.28
CA VAL A 74 34.58 -38.79 2.97
C VAL A 74 34.61 -40.25 2.51
N GLY A 75 33.49 -40.77 2.01
CA GLY A 75 33.45 -42.09 1.35
C GLY A 75 32.04 -42.51 0.96
N ALA A 76 31.70 -42.36 -0.33
CA ALA A 76 30.55 -43.04 -0.93
C ALA A 76 30.88 -44.53 -1.17
N PRO A 77 29.87 -45.42 -1.18
CA PRO A 77 29.49 -45.97 -2.48
C PRO A 77 27.98 -46.17 -2.69
N GLY A 78 27.58 -45.96 -3.95
CA GLY A 78 26.46 -46.54 -4.70
C GLY A 78 25.22 -47.03 -3.95
N GLY A 79 24.17 -46.22 -3.96
CA GLY A 79 22.78 -46.63 -3.79
C GLY A 79 21.96 -46.20 -5.01
N THR A 80 21.27 -47.14 -5.64
CA THR A 80 20.38 -46.99 -6.81
C THR A 80 19.34 -45.87 -6.66
N PRO A 81 19.01 -45.13 -7.73
CA PRO A 81 17.99 -44.08 -7.67
C PRO A 81 16.58 -44.69 -7.60
N THR A 82 15.93 -44.56 -6.46
CA THR A 82 14.48 -44.78 -6.35
C THR A 82 13.76 -43.57 -6.96
N PRO A 83 12.87 -43.73 -7.97
CA PRO A 83 12.08 -42.62 -8.48
C PRO A 83 10.98 -42.27 -7.48
N GLY A 84 11.34 -41.46 -6.48
CA GLY A 84 10.38 -40.80 -5.60
C GLY A 84 9.76 -39.63 -6.34
N GLY A 85 8.78 -39.90 -7.20
CA GLY A 85 7.91 -38.88 -7.77
C GLY A 85 7.11 -38.22 -6.65
N THR A 86 7.64 -37.15 -6.07
CA THR A 86 6.81 -36.24 -5.26
C THR A 86 5.86 -35.58 -6.24
N ALA A 87 4.60 -36.03 -6.23
CA ALA A 87 3.52 -35.33 -6.92
C ALA A 87 3.59 -33.85 -6.54
N PRO A 88 3.45 -32.91 -7.49
CA PRO A 88 3.39 -31.50 -7.18
C PRO A 88 2.30 -31.30 -6.12
N ALA A 89 2.64 -30.65 -5.01
CA ALA A 89 1.65 -30.22 -4.03
C ALA A 89 0.53 -29.47 -4.78
N PRO A 90 -0.75 -29.73 -4.49
CA PRO A 90 -1.84 -29.05 -5.15
C PRO A 90 -1.65 -27.55 -4.97
N VAL A 91 -1.55 -26.84 -6.10
CA VAL A 91 -1.56 -25.39 -6.10
C VAL A 91 -2.92 -24.99 -5.52
N PRO A 92 -2.98 -24.19 -4.44
CA PRO A 92 -4.25 -23.71 -3.91
C PRO A 92 -5.01 -23.00 -5.04
N THR A 93 -6.11 -23.59 -5.48
CA THR A 93 -7.00 -23.04 -6.51
C THR A 93 -8.00 -22.03 -5.95
N ASP A 94 -7.90 -21.71 -4.67
CA ASP A 94 -8.81 -20.82 -3.98
C ASP A 94 -8.57 -19.38 -4.49
N LYS A 95 -9.34 -19.03 -5.52
CA LYS A 95 -9.51 -17.64 -5.91
C LYS A 95 -10.00 -16.88 -4.67
N PRO A 96 -9.47 -15.68 -4.37
CA PRO A 96 -10.02 -14.88 -3.29
C PRO A 96 -11.52 -14.72 -3.51
N VAL A 97 -12.33 -15.09 -2.52
CA VAL A 97 -13.77 -14.86 -2.58
C VAL A 97 -13.97 -13.37 -2.34
N TRP A 98 -14.27 -12.64 -3.41
CA TRP A 98 -14.57 -11.23 -3.34
C TRP A 98 -15.96 -11.00 -2.74
N PRO A 99 -16.21 -9.86 -2.09
CA PRO A 99 -17.54 -9.47 -1.65
C PRO A 99 -18.56 -9.46 -2.80
N THR A 100 -19.84 -9.60 -2.48
CA THR A 100 -20.92 -9.46 -3.46
C THR A 100 -21.24 -7.99 -3.72
N GLN A 101 -21.57 -7.68 -4.96
CA GLN A 101 -22.10 -6.38 -5.37
C GLN A 101 -23.58 -6.27 -4.98
N PRO A 102 -24.17 -5.05 -5.01
CA PRO A 102 -25.58 -4.85 -4.68
C PRO A 102 -26.57 -5.64 -5.54
N ASN A 103 -26.18 -6.04 -6.74
CA ASN A 103 -26.97 -6.89 -7.63
C ASN A 103 -26.93 -8.40 -7.24
N GLY A 104 -26.23 -8.76 -6.16
CA GLY A 104 -26.07 -10.12 -5.68
C GLY A 104 -24.96 -10.92 -6.38
N GLU A 105 -24.34 -10.37 -7.42
CA GLU A 105 -23.25 -11.03 -8.14
C GLU A 105 -21.91 -10.84 -7.42
N PRO A 106 -20.97 -11.80 -7.49
CA PRO A 106 -19.62 -11.61 -6.98
C PRO A 106 -18.93 -10.43 -7.66
N GLN A 107 -18.20 -9.62 -6.88
CA GLN A 107 -17.37 -8.58 -7.46
C GLN A 107 -16.28 -9.20 -8.36
N GLN A 108 -16.05 -8.58 -9.52
CA GLN A 108 -15.10 -9.10 -10.52
C GLN A 108 -13.65 -8.72 -10.22
N ASP A 109 -13.44 -7.64 -9.47
CA ASP A 109 -12.13 -7.15 -9.03
C ASP A 109 -12.19 -6.71 -7.54
N ARG A 110 -11.15 -6.06 -7.02
CA ARG A 110 -11.12 -5.57 -5.61
C ARG A 110 -11.88 -4.26 -5.39
N THR A 111 -12.25 -3.55 -6.45
CA THR A 111 -12.83 -2.20 -6.39
C THR A 111 -14.35 -2.28 -6.41
N ALA A 112 -14.99 -1.66 -5.41
CA ALA A 112 -16.44 -1.48 -5.45
C ALA A 112 -16.80 -0.47 -6.54
N ARG A 113 -17.71 -0.84 -7.44
CA ARG A 113 -18.22 0.03 -8.52
C ARG A 113 -19.65 0.54 -8.28
N ALA A 114 -20.31 0.04 -7.23
CA ALA A 114 -21.66 0.42 -6.83
C ALA A 114 -21.91 0.02 -5.36
N GLY A 115 -22.96 0.59 -4.75
CA GLY A 115 -23.41 0.26 -3.40
C GLY A 115 -22.68 1.02 -2.30
N THR A 116 -23.00 0.70 -1.05
CA THR A 116 -22.57 1.46 0.14
C THR A 116 -21.06 1.71 0.19
N LYS A 117 -20.24 0.73 -0.16
CA LYS A 117 -18.76 0.89 -0.14
C LYS A 117 -18.29 1.88 -1.21
N TYR A 118 -18.87 1.82 -2.41
CA TYR A 118 -18.61 2.81 -3.46
C TYR A 118 -19.07 4.22 -3.01
N ASP A 119 -20.28 4.31 -2.43
CA ASP A 119 -20.84 5.59 -1.97
C ASP A 119 -19.97 6.24 -0.87
N LEU A 120 -19.40 5.45 0.04
CA LEU A 120 -18.43 5.93 1.03
C LEU A 120 -17.15 6.47 0.38
N GLY A 121 -16.66 5.84 -0.69
CA GLY A 121 -15.54 6.37 -1.47
C GLY A 121 -15.86 7.72 -2.13
N GLN A 122 -17.07 7.89 -2.67
CA GLN A 122 -17.54 9.16 -3.25
C GLN A 122 -17.74 10.25 -2.19
N GLN A 123 -18.26 9.86 -1.02
CA GLN A 123 -18.37 10.76 0.13
C GLN A 123 -16.99 11.26 0.58
N LEU A 124 -15.99 10.36 0.66
CA LEU A 124 -14.62 10.74 1.01
C LEU A 124 -14.03 11.79 0.05
N MET A 125 -14.30 11.66 -1.26
CA MET A 125 -13.92 12.68 -2.24
C MET A 125 -14.64 14.01 -2.00
N THR A 126 -15.94 13.98 -1.71
CA THR A 126 -16.70 15.19 -1.38
C THR A 126 -16.12 15.91 -0.16
N ASP A 127 -15.75 15.15 0.88
CA ASP A 127 -15.12 15.69 2.08
C ASP A 127 -13.71 16.20 1.82
N LEU A 128 -12.93 15.55 0.94
CA LEU A 128 -11.62 16.02 0.52
C LEU A 128 -11.71 17.38 -0.20
N LEU A 129 -12.67 17.53 -1.11
CA LEU A 129 -12.89 18.78 -1.84
C LEU A 129 -13.31 19.92 -0.90
N ALA A 130 -14.04 19.61 0.18
CA ALA A 130 -14.47 20.60 1.15
C ALA A 130 -13.35 21.15 2.05
N VAL A 131 -12.17 20.50 2.07
CA VAL A 131 -11.00 20.96 2.85
C VAL A 131 -9.90 21.58 2.00
N VAL A 132 -10.17 21.79 0.70
CA VAL A 132 -9.25 22.48 -0.20
C VAL A 132 -8.96 23.89 0.34
N PRO A 133 -7.69 24.24 0.59
CA PRO A 133 -7.34 25.52 1.19
C PRO A 133 -7.67 26.70 0.28
N ALA A 134 -8.01 27.84 0.88
CA ALA A 134 -8.32 29.05 0.13
C ALA A 134 -7.16 29.46 -0.79
N GLY A 135 -7.50 29.91 -2.00
CA GLY A 135 -6.54 30.27 -3.04
C GLY A 135 -5.98 29.09 -3.85
N TYR A 136 -6.40 27.86 -3.55
CA TYR A 136 -6.19 26.70 -4.42
C TYR A 136 -7.48 26.35 -5.16
N THR A 137 -7.34 25.79 -6.37
CA THR A 137 -8.45 25.27 -7.15
C THR A 137 -8.30 23.76 -7.28
N ALA A 138 -9.31 22.98 -6.87
CA ALA A 138 -9.34 21.56 -7.17
C ALA A 138 -9.63 21.35 -8.65
N LEU A 139 -8.65 20.83 -9.38
CA LEU A 139 -8.76 20.63 -10.82
C LEU A 139 -9.81 19.56 -11.11
N ASP A 140 -10.59 19.79 -12.16
CA ASP A 140 -11.63 18.88 -12.63
C ASP A 140 -11.36 18.53 -14.08
N ASN A 141 -10.44 17.59 -14.30
CA ASN A 141 -10.28 16.98 -15.61
C ASN A 141 -10.69 15.51 -15.48
N PRO A 142 -11.81 15.12 -16.10
CA PRO A 142 -12.12 13.73 -16.33
C PRO A 142 -11.18 13.24 -17.44
N GLY A 143 -9.90 13.07 -17.11
CA GLY A 143 -8.98 12.35 -18.00
C GLY A 143 -9.64 11.03 -18.39
N THR A 144 -9.51 10.63 -19.66
CA THR A 144 -10.07 9.35 -20.13
C THR A 144 -9.38 8.13 -19.51
N ASP A 145 -8.25 8.35 -18.83
CA ASP A 145 -7.52 7.38 -18.04
C ASP A 145 -7.60 7.77 -16.55
N GLN A 146 -7.98 6.83 -15.68
CA GLN A 146 -8.01 7.04 -14.23
C GLN A 146 -6.63 7.40 -13.65
N LEU A 147 -5.55 6.97 -14.31
CA LEU A 147 -4.19 7.36 -13.93
C LEU A 147 -3.88 8.84 -14.22
N VAL A 148 -4.67 9.47 -15.09
CA VAL A 148 -4.52 10.87 -15.54
C VAL A 148 -5.65 11.75 -15.03
N ALA A 149 -6.68 11.18 -14.39
CA ALA A 149 -7.80 11.93 -13.85
C ALA A 149 -7.34 12.86 -12.72
N SER A 150 -7.67 14.15 -12.81
CA SER A 150 -7.34 15.12 -11.76
C SER A 150 -8.00 14.78 -10.43
N ARG A 151 -9.06 13.97 -10.43
CA ARG A 151 -9.77 13.49 -9.26
C ARG A 151 -9.95 11.98 -9.34
N MET A 152 -9.69 11.29 -8.22
CA MET A 152 -9.86 9.85 -8.10
C MET A 152 -10.49 9.51 -6.75
N ALA A 153 -11.56 8.73 -6.76
CA ALA A 153 -12.20 8.16 -5.59
C ALA A 153 -12.30 6.64 -5.76
N GLN A 154 -11.93 5.89 -4.73
CA GLN A 154 -11.92 4.42 -4.78
C GLN A 154 -12.29 3.84 -3.43
N ALA A 155 -13.05 2.74 -3.45
CA ALA A 155 -13.22 1.85 -2.31
C ALA A 155 -12.75 0.46 -2.71
N GLN A 156 -11.82 -0.09 -1.96
CA GLN A 156 -11.14 -1.34 -2.29
C GLN A 156 -11.28 -2.35 -1.16
N PHE A 157 -11.74 -3.55 -1.50
CA PHE A 157 -11.65 -4.70 -0.61
C PHE A 157 -10.19 -5.11 -0.51
N GLU A 158 -9.66 -5.07 0.71
CA GLU A 158 -8.26 -5.43 0.97
C GLU A 158 -8.17 -6.90 1.37
N ASN A 159 -8.89 -7.28 2.42
CA ASN A 159 -8.86 -8.62 2.99
C ASN A 159 -10.04 -8.85 3.94
N LYS A 160 -10.16 -10.06 4.49
CA LYS A 160 -10.98 -10.33 5.68
C LYS A 160 -10.19 -10.06 6.96
N VAL A 161 -10.83 -9.42 7.93
CA VAL A 161 -10.34 -9.26 9.31
C VAL A 161 -11.29 -10.03 10.22
N GLY A 162 -10.88 -11.24 10.63
CA GLY A 162 -11.81 -12.23 11.15
C GLY A 162 -12.80 -12.64 10.06
N ASP A 163 -14.10 -12.64 10.37
CA ASP A 163 -15.15 -12.98 9.40
C ASP A 163 -15.65 -11.77 8.59
N ARG A 164 -15.19 -10.56 8.92
CA ARG A 164 -15.63 -9.30 8.33
C ARG A 164 -14.79 -8.93 7.10
N ASP A 165 -15.45 -8.47 6.05
CA ASP A 165 -14.78 -7.85 4.91
C ASP A 165 -14.23 -6.48 5.30
N ALA A 166 -12.93 -6.26 5.09
CA ALA A 166 -12.25 -5.04 5.46
C ALA A 166 -11.82 -4.26 4.21
N TRP A 167 -12.16 -2.97 4.24
CA TRP A 167 -12.03 -2.07 3.10
C TRP A 167 -11.04 -0.94 3.38
N SER A 168 -10.40 -0.49 2.30
CA SER A 168 -9.72 0.81 2.25
C SER A 168 -10.51 1.76 1.35
N TYR A 169 -10.40 3.05 1.63
CA TYR A 169 -11.00 4.11 0.85
C TYR A 169 -9.93 5.13 0.52
N LEU A 170 -9.89 5.57 -0.73
CA LEU A 170 -8.92 6.54 -1.21
C LEU A 170 -9.67 7.65 -1.95
N ALA A 171 -9.31 8.89 -1.64
CA ALA A 171 -9.68 10.05 -2.44
C ALA A 171 -8.42 10.87 -2.74
N SER A 172 -8.27 11.34 -3.97
CA SER A 172 -7.19 12.27 -4.31
C SER A 172 -7.64 13.30 -5.33
N THR A 173 -7.09 14.51 -5.22
CA THR A 173 -7.38 15.62 -6.12
C THR A 173 -6.12 16.41 -6.42
N GLN A 174 -5.95 16.81 -7.69
CA GLN A 174 -4.94 17.78 -8.08
C GLN A 174 -5.38 19.19 -7.69
N LEU A 175 -4.43 19.99 -7.22
CA LEU A 175 -4.64 21.36 -6.79
C LEU A 175 -3.82 22.32 -7.65
N GLY A 176 -4.50 23.28 -8.28
CA GLY A 176 -3.89 24.36 -9.04
C GLY A 176 -3.77 25.65 -8.24
N LYS A 177 -2.62 26.33 -8.33
CA LYS A 177 -2.41 27.69 -7.81
C LYS A 177 -1.25 28.38 -8.52
N ASP A 178 -1.47 29.62 -8.98
CA ASP A 178 -0.44 30.45 -9.64
C ASP A 178 0.28 29.74 -10.80
N GLY A 179 -0.47 28.93 -11.56
CA GLY A 179 0.01 28.11 -12.67
C GLY A 179 0.83 26.88 -12.26
N GLY A 180 0.96 26.60 -10.96
CA GLY A 180 1.52 25.35 -10.46
C GLY A 180 0.42 24.32 -10.15
N VAL A 181 0.77 23.03 -10.23
CA VAL A 181 -0.10 21.89 -9.91
C VAL A 181 0.60 21.00 -8.89
N GLY A 182 -0.15 20.56 -7.89
CA GLY A 182 0.28 19.54 -6.93
C GLY A 182 -0.90 18.68 -6.52
N GLN A 183 -0.81 17.93 -5.42
CA GLN A 183 -1.82 16.95 -5.05
C GLN A 183 -2.15 16.97 -3.56
N LEU A 184 -3.42 16.66 -3.26
CA LEU A 184 -3.89 16.27 -1.94
C LEU A 184 -4.56 14.88 -2.03
N LEU A 185 -4.28 14.02 -1.06
CA LEU A 185 -4.78 12.65 -1.00
C LEU A 185 -5.19 12.29 0.42
N VAL A 186 -6.25 11.50 0.54
CA VAL A 186 -6.69 10.87 1.79
C VAL A 186 -6.82 9.37 1.56
N THR A 187 -6.33 8.59 2.51
CA THR A 187 -6.57 7.14 2.57
C THR A 187 -7.10 6.78 3.95
N VAL A 188 -8.18 6.01 3.98
CA VAL A 188 -8.81 5.51 5.20
C VAL A 188 -8.78 3.98 5.15
N TYR A 189 -8.27 3.36 6.21
CA TYR A 189 -8.29 1.92 6.39
C TYR A 189 -9.24 1.55 7.52
N GLU A 190 -10.18 0.63 7.25
CA GLU A 190 -11.04 0.08 8.28
C GLU A 190 -10.25 -0.66 9.38
N PRO A 191 -10.85 -0.84 10.58
CA PRO A 191 -10.17 -1.44 11.72
C PRO A 191 -9.50 -2.78 11.41
N GLY A 192 -8.26 -2.94 11.87
CA GLY A 192 -7.49 -4.19 11.76
C GLY A 192 -6.72 -4.39 10.45
N LEU A 193 -6.87 -3.52 9.45
CA LEU A 193 -6.06 -3.57 8.22
C LEU A 193 -4.62 -3.11 8.44
N ILE A 194 -4.43 -1.98 9.13
CA ILE A 194 -3.11 -1.52 9.55
C ILE A 194 -2.81 -2.10 10.93
N THR A 195 -1.93 -3.10 10.97
CA THR A 195 -1.59 -3.87 12.19
C THR A 195 -0.36 -3.36 12.92
N VAL A 196 0.36 -2.37 12.37
CA VAL A 196 1.51 -1.75 13.03
C VAL A 196 1.07 -1.20 14.40
N THR A 197 1.79 -1.65 15.42
CA THR A 197 1.65 -1.20 16.81
C THR A 197 2.70 -0.14 17.13
N GLY A 198 2.40 0.74 18.08
CA GLY A 198 3.29 1.82 18.48
C GLY A 198 2.58 3.17 18.54
N ASP A 199 3.37 4.24 18.51
CA ASP A 199 2.86 5.61 18.48
C ASP A 199 2.34 6.01 17.08
N ALA A 200 1.85 7.23 16.96
CA ALA A 200 1.32 7.73 15.69
C ALA A 200 2.38 7.85 14.59
N CYS A 201 3.67 7.89 14.92
CA CYS A 201 4.75 7.84 13.93
C CYS A 201 4.98 6.42 13.38
N ALA A 202 4.81 5.38 14.21
CA ALA A 202 4.79 4.01 13.73
C ALA A 202 3.64 3.81 12.72
N VAL A 203 2.47 4.39 12.99
CA VAL A 203 1.34 4.39 12.05
C VAL A 203 1.68 5.17 10.77
N ALA A 204 2.27 6.37 10.89
CA ALA A 204 2.68 7.17 9.73
C ALA A 204 3.67 6.44 8.82
N GLY A 205 4.59 5.65 9.38
CA GLY A 205 5.54 4.83 8.63
C GLY A 205 4.90 3.66 7.86
N ALA A 206 3.66 3.29 8.19
CA ALA A 206 2.90 2.28 7.44
C ALA A 206 2.32 2.83 6.13
N PHE A 207 2.29 4.16 5.93
CA PHE A 207 1.76 4.78 4.73
C PHE A 207 2.60 4.43 3.50
N TRP A 208 2.09 3.49 2.69
CA TRP A 208 2.70 2.99 1.45
C TRP A 208 4.18 2.58 1.57
N THR A 209 4.65 2.32 2.78
CA THR A 209 6.07 2.03 3.09
C THR A 209 7.05 3.11 2.61
N ALA A 210 6.58 4.36 2.48
CA ALA A 210 7.41 5.45 2.00
C ALA A 210 8.48 5.85 3.03
N PRO A 211 9.76 6.03 2.63
CA PRO A 211 10.81 6.43 3.55
C PRO A 211 10.64 7.88 4.00
N ALA A 212 10.52 8.08 5.31
CA ALA A 212 10.19 9.38 5.90
C ALA A 212 10.92 9.62 7.22
N SER A 213 11.16 10.89 7.55
CA SER A 213 11.30 11.30 8.95
C SER A 213 9.91 11.53 9.53
N CYS A 214 9.71 11.24 10.81
CA CYS A 214 8.43 11.48 11.49
C CYS A 214 8.62 12.13 12.85
N ARG A 215 7.69 13.00 13.21
CA ARG A 215 7.55 13.59 14.55
C ARG A 215 6.11 13.52 15.04
N LEU A 216 5.94 13.39 16.35
CA LEU A 216 4.62 13.47 16.98
C LEU A 216 4.19 14.94 17.06
N VAL A 217 2.93 15.21 16.74
CA VAL A 217 2.32 16.55 16.81
C VAL A 217 1.00 16.45 17.55
N THR A 218 0.81 17.32 18.53
CA THR A 218 -0.48 17.46 19.22
C THR A 218 -1.29 18.53 18.52
N THR A 219 -2.45 18.15 18.01
CA THR A 219 -3.42 19.05 17.38
C THR A 219 -4.05 19.99 18.42
N GLY A 220 -4.70 21.06 17.97
CA GLY A 220 -5.42 21.99 18.86
C GLY A 220 -6.54 21.34 19.68
N THR A 221 -7.02 20.15 19.29
CA THR A 221 -8.01 19.35 20.02
C THR A 221 -7.39 18.37 21.03
N GLY A 222 -6.06 18.36 21.16
CA GLY A 222 -5.33 17.48 22.08
C GLY A 222 -5.01 16.09 21.53
N VAL A 223 -5.38 15.79 20.27
CA VAL A 223 -5.06 14.51 19.64
C VAL A 223 -3.61 14.51 19.17
N THR A 224 -2.84 13.49 19.55
CA THR A 224 -1.46 13.27 19.08
C THR A 224 -1.47 12.47 17.78
N VAL A 225 -0.85 13.01 16.74
CA VAL A 225 -0.76 12.43 15.39
C VAL A 225 0.69 12.30 14.95
N GLY A 226 0.96 11.44 13.98
CA GLY A 226 2.28 11.33 13.36
C GLY A 226 2.34 12.24 12.14
N LEU A 227 3.28 13.20 12.12
CA LEU A 227 3.55 14.03 10.95
C LEU A 227 4.87 13.57 10.32
N ALA A 228 4.77 13.02 9.11
CA ALA A 228 5.88 12.49 8.36
C ALA A 228 6.25 13.40 7.18
N THR A 229 7.55 13.55 6.94
CA THR A 229 8.10 14.28 5.79
C THR A 229 8.85 13.29 4.92
N GLY A 230 8.43 13.19 3.65
CA GLY A 230 9.02 12.30 2.67
C GLY A 230 10.48 12.66 2.43
N THR A 231 11.34 11.64 2.35
CA THR A 231 12.76 11.83 1.99
C THR A 231 13.02 11.57 0.51
N LYS A 232 12.18 10.71 -0.10
CA LYS A 232 12.09 10.36 -1.53
C LYS A 232 10.71 9.74 -1.79
N GLY A 233 10.12 9.99 -2.95
CA GLY A 233 8.90 9.30 -3.41
C GLY A 233 7.69 10.20 -3.57
N ASP A 234 6.51 9.57 -3.61
CA ASP A 234 5.25 10.10 -4.16
C ASP A 234 4.58 11.21 -3.32
N PHE A 235 5.07 11.54 -2.12
CA PHE A 235 4.51 12.62 -1.31
C PHE A 235 5.58 13.36 -0.50
N ASP A 236 5.48 14.69 -0.47
CA ASP A 236 6.36 15.56 0.33
C ASP A 236 6.06 15.44 1.84
N GLN A 237 4.77 15.36 2.21
CA GLN A 237 4.35 15.34 3.61
C GLN A 237 3.03 14.59 3.80
N TRP A 238 2.89 13.88 4.91
CA TRP A 238 1.62 13.28 5.33
C TRP A 238 1.46 13.26 6.84
N ALA A 239 0.21 13.26 7.28
CA ALA A 239 -0.16 12.97 8.65
C ALA A 239 -0.82 11.60 8.74
N ALA A 240 -0.75 10.97 9.92
CA ALA A 240 -1.45 9.73 10.21
C ALA A 240 -2.02 9.72 11.63
N TYR A 241 -3.21 9.14 11.76
CA TYR A 241 -3.87 8.93 13.04
C TYR A 241 -4.66 7.62 13.06
N ARG A 242 -4.67 6.96 14.22
CA ARG A 242 -5.52 5.80 14.50
C ARG A 242 -6.60 6.21 15.48
N HIS A 243 -7.85 6.13 15.04
CA HIS A 243 -9.03 6.36 15.88
C HIS A 243 -9.22 5.25 16.91
N ALA A 244 -10.03 5.52 17.93
CA ALA A 244 -10.28 4.60 19.04
C ALA A 244 -10.95 3.29 18.61
N ASP A 245 -11.71 3.30 17.51
CA ASP A 245 -12.34 2.12 16.91
C ASP A 245 -11.36 1.27 16.07
N GLY A 246 -10.12 1.74 15.90
CA GLY A 246 -9.07 1.09 15.13
C GLY A 246 -8.95 1.57 13.67
N THR A 247 -9.84 2.45 13.21
CA THR A 247 -9.78 3.08 11.88
C THR A 247 -8.51 3.91 11.76
N VAL A 248 -7.81 3.80 10.63
CA VAL A 248 -6.57 4.57 10.38
C VAL A 248 -6.79 5.53 9.22
N VAL A 249 -6.47 6.79 9.44
CA VAL A 249 -6.57 7.86 8.44
C VAL A 249 -5.19 8.39 8.13
N PHE A 250 -4.91 8.53 6.84
CA PHE A 250 -3.76 9.22 6.28
C PHE A 250 -4.23 10.39 5.44
N VAL A 251 -3.60 11.55 5.61
CA VAL A 251 -3.79 12.72 4.71
C VAL A 251 -2.40 13.09 4.21
N ALA A 252 -2.20 13.08 2.90
CA ALA A 252 -0.92 13.31 2.24
C ALA A 252 -1.01 14.46 1.23
N GLN A 253 0.10 15.16 1.04
CA GLN A 253 0.20 16.27 0.11
C GLN A 253 1.56 16.32 -0.58
N GLN A 254 1.58 16.85 -1.80
CA GLN A 254 2.79 17.11 -2.57
C GLN A 254 2.68 18.36 -3.42
N LYS A 255 3.83 18.99 -3.67
CA LYS A 255 3.97 20.14 -4.55
C LYS A 255 4.02 19.75 -6.02
N ASP A 256 4.61 18.59 -6.32
CA ASP A 256 4.66 18.05 -7.67
C ASP A 256 3.50 17.07 -7.85
N ASP A 257 3.03 16.87 -9.07
CA ASP A 257 2.14 15.75 -9.40
C ASP A 257 2.91 14.88 -10.38
N ASP A 258 3.84 14.09 -9.85
CA ASP A 258 4.83 13.23 -10.55
C ASP A 258 4.18 12.10 -11.40
N ARG A 259 2.90 12.25 -11.76
CA ARG A 259 2.16 11.30 -12.58
C ARG A 259 2.78 11.21 -13.98
N PRO A 260 2.83 10.01 -14.57
CA PRO A 260 3.29 9.83 -15.94
C PRO A 260 2.51 10.74 -16.90
N GLY A 261 3.20 11.72 -17.51
CA GLY A 261 2.60 12.71 -18.42
C GLY A 261 2.41 14.11 -17.81
N GLY A 262 2.69 14.30 -16.52
CA GLY A 262 2.71 15.59 -15.85
C GLY A 262 3.95 16.40 -16.24
N GLY A 263 3.78 17.35 -17.17
CA GLY A 263 4.79 18.37 -17.48
C GLY A 263 4.50 19.70 -16.79
N ASP A 264 3.56 19.70 -15.85
CA ASP A 264 3.09 20.91 -15.18
C ASP A 264 4.14 21.41 -14.19
N LYS A 265 4.15 22.73 -14.00
CA LYS A 265 5.02 23.37 -13.01
C LYS A 265 4.58 22.92 -11.61
N PRO A 266 5.49 22.52 -10.70
CA PRO A 266 5.12 22.24 -9.32
C PRO A 266 4.58 23.46 -8.58
N LEU A 267 3.77 23.25 -7.55
CA LEU A 267 3.37 24.29 -6.61
C LEU A 267 4.60 24.89 -5.90
N ALA A 268 4.57 26.21 -5.68
CA ALA A 268 5.63 26.91 -4.96
C ALA A 268 5.70 26.54 -3.46
N ALA A 269 4.59 26.05 -2.89
CA ALA A 269 4.47 25.63 -1.50
C ALA A 269 3.48 24.47 -1.37
N LEU A 270 3.57 23.72 -0.27
CA LEU A 270 2.60 22.68 0.05
C LEU A 270 1.19 23.29 0.21
N PRO A 271 0.13 22.58 -0.23
CA PRO A 271 -1.24 23.07 -0.13
C PRO A 271 -1.68 23.44 1.29
N LEU A 272 -1.38 22.60 2.26
CA LEU A 272 -1.77 22.72 3.66
C LEU A 272 -0.57 23.02 4.55
N THR A 273 -0.81 23.78 5.62
CA THR A 273 0.16 23.91 6.71
C THR A 273 0.24 22.61 7.50
N GLU A 274 1.34 22.41 8.22
CA GLU A 274 1.54 21.22 9.06
C GLU A 274 0.43 21.06 10.10
N ASP A 275 0.04 22.15 10.77
CA ASP A 275 -1.04 22.15 11.76
C ASP A 275 -2.39 21.75 11.14
N ARG A 276 -2.68 22.23 9.92
CA ARG A 276 -3.92 21.87 9.23
C ARG A 276 -3.88 20.41 8.78
N LEU A 277 -2.76 19.95 8.23
CA LEU A 277 -2.58 18.55 7.83
C LEU A 277 -2.74 17.60 9.02
N ALA A 278 -2.13 17.94 10.16
CA ALA A 278 -2.23 17.19 11.41
C ALA A 278 -3.66 17.17 11.96
N ALA A 279 -4.39 18.28 11.88
CA ALA A 279 -5.78 18.34 12.34
C ALA A 279 -6.73 17.48 11.50
N LEU A 280 -6.50 17.38 10.18
CA LEU A 280 -7.39 16.67 9.26
C LEU A 280 -7.47 15.17 9.54
N VAL A 281 -6.37 14.50 9.91
CA VAL A 281 -6.42 13.06 10.18
C VAL A 281 -7.22 12.68 11.43
N ALA A 282 -7.55 13.67 12.27
CA ALA A 282 -8.43 13.50 13.44
C ALA A 282 -9.84 14.07 13.21
N ASP A 283 -10.13 14.62 12.02
CA ASP A 283 -11.43 15.19 11.67
C ASP A 283 -12.45 14.06 11.44
N GLU A 284 -13.63 14.16 12.07
CA GLU A 284 -14.69 13.15 11.93
C GLU A 284 -15.16 12.97 10.48
N ARG A 285 -14.94 13.95 9.60
CA ARG A 285 -15.25 13.83 8.17
C ARG A 285 -14.46 12.73 7.46
N PHE A 286 -13.27 12.39 7.97
CA PHE A 286 -12.44 11.30 7.42
C PHE A 286 -12.51 10.02 8.25
N HIS A 287 -13.31 10.01 9.31
CA HIS A 287 -13.54 8.85 10.16
C HIS A 287 -14.68 7.99 9.58
N ILE A 288 -14.37 7.20 8.54
CA ILE A 288 -15.33 6.26 7.94
C ILE A 288 -15.57 5.11 8.93
N LYS A 289 -16.71 5.15 9.62
CA LYS A 289 -17.11 4.11 10.58
C LYS A 289 -17.53 2.86 9.82
N ALA A 290 -16.90 1.73 10.16
CA ALA A 290 -17.28 0.44 9.59
C ALA A 290 -18.75 0.13 9.94
N SER A 291 -19.57 -0.07 8.92
CA SER A 291 -20.96 -0.54 9.00
C SER A 291 -21.03 -2.06 9.10
#